data_AF-A0A833L5R5-F1
#
_entry.id   AF-A0A833L5R5-F1
#
_cell.length_a   1.000
_cell.length_b   1.000
_cell.length_c   1.000
_cell.angle_alpha   90.00
_cell.angle_beta   90.00
_cell.angle_gamma   90.00
#
_symmetry.space_group_name_H-M   'P 1'
#
loop_
_entity.id
_entity.type
_entity.pdbx_description
1 polymer ?
#
loop_
_entity_poly.entity_id
_entity_poly.type
_entity_poly.pdbx_seq_one_letter_code
_entity_poly.pdbx_strand_id
1 'polypeptide(L)'
;MDFASAFPKATHSEWREAVDRVLKGADFEKVLVGRTADGIAIMPLHPRRADAGPIAGARGANRWRITARLDDPNAERGNGLIHDDLLGGADSIALTFAGSPQARGFGLRDASSPSVTACRVQRWMSISGCSRWPISQ
;
A
#
# COMPACT_ATOMS: atom_id res chain seq x y z
N MET A 1 -0.27 9.90 33.10
CA MET A 1 0.57 9.03 33.95
C MET A 1 1.92 8.97 33.28
N ASP A 2 2.98 9.45 33.95
CA ASP A 2 4.33 9.43 33.38
C ASP A 2 5.06 8.19 33.92
N PHE A 3 5.29 7.24 33.02
CA PHE A 3 5.88 5.94 33.36
C PHE A 3 7.42 5.98 33.47
N ALA A 4 8.08 7.00 32.94
CA ALA A 4 9.54 7.06 32.86
C ALA A 4 10.18 7.92 33.95
N SER A 5 9.41 8.76 34.64
CA SER A 5 9.89 9.71 35.66
C SER A 5 10.56 9.08 36.88
N ALA A 6 10.30 7.80 37.15
CA ALA A 6 10.92 7.06 38.25
C ALA A 6 12.41 6.71 38.00
N PHE A 7 12.90 6.90 36.77
CA PHE A 7 14.27 6.56 36.37
C PHE A 7 15.04 7.81 35.94
N PRO A 8 16.38 7.82 36.08
CA PRO A 8 17.22 8.84 35.46
C PRO A 8 16.95 8.93 33.95
N LYS A 9 16.99 10.14 33.40
CA LYS A 9 16.76 10.37 31.97
C LYS A 9 17.90 9.79 31.15
N ALA A 10 17.65 8.66 30.48
CA ALA A 10 18.61 8.04 29.60
C ALA A 10 18.99 8.95 28.41
N THR A 11 20.27 8.96 28.08
CA THR A 11 20.87 9.71 26.98
C THR A 11 21.32 8.78 25.85
N HIS A 12 21.49 9.33 24.65
CA HIS A 12 22.01 8.58 23.51
C HIS A 12 23.44 8.06 23.76
N SER A 13 24.26 8.78 24.53
CA SER A 13 25.63 8.36 24.86
C SER A 13 25.64 7.12 25.74
N GLU A 14 24.82 7.09 26.80
CA GLU A 14 24.72 5.92 27.70
C GLU A 14 24.23 4.68 26.94
N TRP A 15 23.29 4.86 26.01
CA TRP A 15 22.87 3.78 25.11
C TRP A 15 24.03 3.31 24.24
N ARG A 16 24.79 4.24 23.64
CA ARG A 16 25.90 3.91 22.76
C ARG A 16 26.99 3.11 23.48
N GLU A 17 27.36 3.52 24.69
CA GLU A 17 28.31 2.80 25.54
C GLU A 17 27.81 1.41 25.92
N ALA A 18 26.50 1.23 26.16
CA ALA A 18 25.91 -0.08 26.38
C ALA A 18 26.03 -0.97 25.13
N VAL A 19 25.80 -0.41 23.94
CA VAL A 19 25.95 -1.15 22.68
C VAL A 19 27.41 -1.54 22.43
N ASP A 20 28.36 -0.65 22.65
CA ASP A 20 29.78 -0.93 22.44
C ASP A 20 30.28 -2.07 23.37
N ARG A 21 29.77 -2.13 24.61
CA ARG A 21 30.02 -3.26 25.52
C ARG A 21 29.48 -4.58 24.99
N VAL A 22 28.29 -4.58 24.39
CA VAL A 22 27.67 -5.79 23.81
C VAL A 22 28.41 -6.24 22.54
N LEU A 23 28.90 -5.30 21.74
CA LEU A 23 29.64 -5.57 20.50
C LEU A 23 31.04 -6.14 20.74
N LYS A 24 31.59 -6.04 21.96
CA LYS A 24 32.92 -6.57 22.34
C LYS A 24 34.04 -6.18 21.35
N GLY A 25 34.00 -4.93 20.87
CA GLY A 25 34.98 -4.38 19.91
C GLY A 25 34.64 -4.60 18.43
N ALA A 26 33.51 -5.24 18.10
CA ALA A 26 33.03 -5.27 16.73
C ALA A 26 32.56 -3.89 16.25
N ASP A 27 32.80 -3.59 14.96
CA ASP A 27 32.42 -2.31 14.37
C ASP A 27 30.89 -2.16 14.27
N PHE A 28 30.36 -1.08 14.85
CA PHE A 28 28.91 -0.84 14.92
C PHE A 28 28.28 -0.64 13.55
N GLU A 29 28.94 0.09 12.65
CA GLU A 29 28.41 0.32 11.30
C GLU A 29 28.31 -1.00 10.54
N LYS A 30 29.31 -1.87 10.68
CA LYS A 30 29.33 -3.18 10.04
C LYS A 30 28.33 -4.16 10.64
N VAL A 31 28.09 -4.10 11.95
CA VAL A 31 27.24 -5.09 12.65
C VAL A 31 25.78 -4.66 12.73
N LEU A 32 25.49 -3.38 12.95
CA LEU A 32 24.15 -2.90 13.30
C LEU A 32 23.52 -1.96 12.29
N VAL A 33 24.28 -1.38 11.37
CA VAL A 33 23.73 -0.51 10.32
C VAL A 33 23.41 -1.33 9.08
N GLY A 34 22.11 -1.49 8.82
CA GLY A 34 21.64 -2.07 7.57
C GLY A 34 21.80 -1.07 6.42
N ARG A 35 22.06 -1.56 5.21
CA ARG A 35 22.03 -0.72 3.99
C ARG A 35 21.01 -1.26 3.00
N THR A 36 20.17 -0.36 2.48
CA THR A 36 19.28 -0.71 1.37
C THR A 36 20.08 -0.92 0.08
N ALA A 37 19.45 -1.51 -0.94
CA ALA A 37 20.06 -1.67 -2.27
C ALA A 37 20.51 -0.32 -2.87
N ASP A 38 19.80 0.77 -2.53
CA ASP A 38 20.12 2.13 -2.97
C ASP A 38 21.18 2.82 -2.09
N GLY A 39 21.80 2.09 -1.14
CA GLY A 39 22.87 2.59 -0.28
C GLY A 39 22.42 3.41 0.93
N ILE A 40 21.11 3.45 1.23
CA ILE A 40 20.59 4.21 2.37
C ILE A 40 20.88 3.45 3.66
N ALA A 41 21.57 4.11 4.59
CA ALA A 41 21.85 3.56 5.92
C ALA A 41 20.58 3.57 6.79
N ILE A 42 20.24 2.41 7.33
CA ILE A 42 19.16 2.21 8.30
C ILE A 42 19.81 2.08 9.67
N MET A 43 19.66 3.12 10.50
CA MET A 43 20.21 3.15 11.84
C MET A 43 19.41 2.23 12.77
N PRO A 44 20.07 1.53 13.71
CA PRO A 44 19.38 0.65 14.66
C PRO A 44 18.50 1.41 15.66
N LEU A 45 18.79 2.69 15.90
CA LEU A 45 18.00 3.56 16.75
C LEU A 45 17.88 4.94 16.11
N HIS A 46 16.64 5.42 15.94
CA HIS A 46 16.36 6.75 15.43
C HIS A 46 16.02 7.70 16.60
N PRO A 47 16.72 8.83 16.75
CA PRO A 47 16.39 9.79 17.79
C PRO A 47 15.05 10.46 17.49
N ARG A 48 14.37 10.91 18.55
CA ARG A 48 13.20 11.76 18.38
C ARG A 48 13.62 13.04 17.65
N ARG A 49 12.97 13.30 16.51
CA ARG A 49 13.20 14.49 15.70
C ARG A 49 12.53 15.71 16.36
N ALA A 50 13.30 16.76 16.65
CA ALA A 50 12.84 17.95 17.36
C ALA A 50 11.97 18.87 16.49
N ASP A 51 12.22 18.88 15.18
CA ASP A 51 11.51 19.65 14.16
C ASP A 51 10.39 18.83 13.48
N ALA A 52 9.97 17.72 14.08
CA ALA A 52 8.88 16.91 13.54
C ALA A 52 7.54 17.64 13.66
N GLY A 53 6.97 18.02 12.51
CA GLY A 53 5.59 18.51 12.40
C GLY A 53 4.60 17.36 12.18
N PRO A 54 3.31 17.56 12.50
CA PRO A 54 2.26 16.64 12.08
C PRO A 54 2.26 16.49 10.56
N ILE A 55 2.36 15.25 10.06
CA ILE A 55 2.14 14.98 8.64
C ILE A 55 0.63 14.94 8.42
N ALA A 56 0.10 15.97 7.77
CA ALA A 56 -1.27 15.94 7.26
C ALA A 56 -1.35 14.89 6.14
N GLY A 57 -1.67 13.65 6.52
CA GLY A 57 -1.92 12.56 5.59
C GLY A 57 -3.38 12.12 5.67
N ALA A 58 -3.85 11.42 4.64
CA ALA A 58 -5.14 10.73 4.65
C ALA A 58 -5.20 9.56 5.67
N ARG A 59 -4.28 9.49 6.64
CA ARG A 59 -4.25 8.48 7.69
C ARG A 59 -5.54 8.60 8.51
N GLY A 60 -6.43 7.63 8.32
CA GLY A 60 -7.72 7.56 8.98
C GLY A 60 -8.84 8.40 8.34
N ALA A 61 -8.57 9.15 7.28
CA ALA A 61 -9.60 9.93 6.59
C ALA A 61 -10.50 9.05 5.71
N ASN A 62 -9.95 7.95 5.16
CA ASN A 62 -10.67 6.97 4.36
C ASN A 62 -10.07 5.57 4.54
N ARG A 63 -10.88 4.52 4.29
CA ARG A 63 -10.38 3.14 4.18
C ARG A 63 -9.44 3.00 2.99
N TRP A 64 -8.46 2.09 3.12
CA TRP A 64 -7.65 1.67 1.97
C TRP A 64 -8.56 1.08 0.89
N ARG A 65 -8.26 1.43 -0.36
CA ARG A 65 -8.94 0.91 -1.53
C ARG A 65 -8.37 -0.46 -1.90
N ILE A 66 -9.21 -1.44 -2.22
CA ILE A 66 -8.80 -2.78 -2.63
C ILE A 66 -8.86 -2.83 -4.16
N THR A 67 -7.70 -2.71 -4.80
CA THR A 67 -7.58 -2.66 -6.26
C THR A 67 -7.09 -3.99 -6.83
N ALA A 68 -7.93 -4.68 -7.60
CA ALA A 68 -7.52 -5.83 -8.41
C ALA A 68 -6.99 -5.38 -9.78
N ARG A 69 -6.06 -6.13 -10.37
CA ARG A 69 -5.41 -5.73 -11.63
C ARG A 69 -5.81 -6.68 -12.75
N LEU A 70 -6.31 -6.12 -13.86
CA LEU A 70 -6.62 -6.89 -15.06
C LEU A 70 -5.45 -6.79 -16.06
N ASP A 71 -4.77 -7.92 -16.26
CA ASP A 71 -3.72 -8.10 -17.27
C ASP A 71 -4.16 -9.00 -18.44
N ASP A 72 -5.44 -9.39 -18.53
CA ASP A 72 -5.89 -10.26 -19.62
C ASP A 72 -5.95 -9.50 -20.96
N PRO A 73 -5.29 -10.00 -22.03
CA PRO A 73 -5.40 -9.39 -23.35
C PRO A 73 -6.78 -9.59 -24.01
N ASN A 74 -7.54 -10.60 -23.59
CA ASN A 74 -8.90 -10.84 -24.04
C ASN A 74 -9.89 -10.10 -23.13
N ALA A 75 -10.55 -9.09 -23.69
CA ALA A 75 -11.45 -8.22 -22.94
C ALA A 75 -12.69 -8.95 -22.37
N GLU A 76 -13.21 -9.94 -23.09
CA GLU A 76 -14.39 -10.70 -22.67
C GLU A 76 -14.06 -11.63 -21.49
N ARG A 77 -12.94 -12.37 -21.59
CA ARG A 77 -12.44 -13.16 -20.47
C ARG A 77 -12.07 -12.27 -19.28
N GLY A 78 -11.47 -11.11 -19.54
CA GLY A 78 -11.15 -10.11 -18.53
C GLY A 78 -12.36 -9.55 -17.81
N ASN A 79 -13.50 -9.39 -18.50
CA ASN A 79 -14.76 -8.97 -17.88
C ASN A 79 -15.22 -9.95 -16.79
N GLY A 80 -15.17 -11.26 -17.08
CA GLY A 80 -15.49 -12.30 -16.11
C GLY A 80 -14.59 -12.26 -14.88
N LEU A 81 -13.27 -12.09 -15.09
CA LEU A 81 -12.31 -11.96 -14.00
C LEU A 81 -12.59 -10.71 -13.13
N ILE A 82 -12.89 -9.57 -13.76
CA ILE A 82 -13.26 -8.35 -13.02
C ILE A 82 -14.51 -8.59 -12.17
N HIS A 83 -15.51 -9.28 -12.73
CA HIS A 83 -16.75 -9.56 -12.00
C HIS A 83 -16.48 -10.40 -10.75
N ASP A 84 -15.67 -11.46 -10.88
CA ASP A 84 -15.28 -12.31 -9.77
C ASP A 84 -14.47 -11.53 -8.72
N ASP A 85 -13.55 -10.66 -9.13
CA ASP A 85 -12.77 -9.80 -8.22
C ASP A 85 -13.67 -8.84 -7.43
N LEU A 86 -14.65 -8.22 -8.09
CA LEU A 86 -15.59 -7.31 -7.44
C LEU A 86 -16.50 -8.04 -6.45
N LEU A 87 -16.95 -9.26 -6.78
CA LEU A 87 -17.68 -10.11 -5.85
C LEU A 87 -16.79 -10.60 -4.69
N GLY A 88 -15.49 -10.78 -4.95
CA GLY A 88 -14.47 -11.14 -3.97
C GLY A 88 -14.07 -10.01 -3.03
N GLY A 89 -14.62 -8.79 -3.20
CA GLY A 89 -14.40 -7.66 -2.29
C GLY A 89 -13.41 -6.62 -2.80
N ALA A 90 -12.93 -6.73 -4.04
CA ALA A 90 -12.28 -5.60 -4.71
C ALA A 90 -13.29 -4.46 -4.89
N ASP A 91 -12.86 -3.23 -4.66
CA ASP A 91 -13.68 -2.03 -4.85
C ASP A 91 -13.19 -1.17 -6.02
N SER A 92 -12.14 -1.63 -6.71
CA SER A 92 -11.55 -0.94 -7.85
C SER A 92 -10.72 -1.88 -8.71
N ILE A 93 -10.54 -1.49 -9.97
CA ILE A 93 -9.81 -2.25 -10.97
C ILE A 93 -8.73 -1.37 -11.60
N ALA A 94 -7.51 -1.89 -11.66
CA ALA A 94 -6.41 -1.33 -12.45
C ALA A 94 -6.32 -2.08 -13.77
N LEU A 95 -6.62 -1.39 -14.88
CA LEU A 95 -6.50 -1.96 -16.22
C LEU A 95 -5.07 -1.81 -16.72
N THR A 96 -4.48 -2.89 -17.21
CA THR A 96 -3.19 -2.89 -17.89
C THR A 96 -3.38 -2.90 -19.39
N PHE A 97 -2.57 -2.12 -20.09
CA PHE A 97 -2.53 -2.10 -21.55
C PHE A 97 -1.23 -2.70 -22.05
N ALA A 98 -1.27 -3.41 -23.17
CA ALA A 98 -0.14 -4.17 -23.74
C ALA A 98 1.13 -3.33 -23.95
N GLY A 99 0.99 -2.03 -24.24
CA GLY A 99 2.11 -1.09 -24.40
C GLY A 99 2.67 -0.51 -23.09
N SER A 100 2.11 -0.86 -21.92
CA SER A 100 2.56 -0.30 -20.64
C SER A 100 3.88 -0.93 -20.18
N PRO A 101 4.77 -0.18 -19.49
CA PRO A 101 6.01 -0.74 -18.94
C PRO A 101 5.78 -1.93 -18.00
N GLN A 102 4.62 -1.97 -17.34
CA GLN A 102 4.24 -3.00 -16.40
C GLN A 102 3.49 -4.18 -17.06
N ALA A 103 3.19 -4.14 -18.36
CA ALA A 103 2.41 -5.17 -19.03
C ALA A 103 3.15 -6.51 -19.17
N ARG A 104 4.48 -6.48 -19.30
CA ARG A 104 5.29 -7.68 -19.57
C ARG A 104 4.74 -8.53 -20.74
N GLY A 105 4.15 -7.87 -21.76
CA GLY A 105 3.54 -8.52 -22.93
C GLY A 105 2.05 -8.88 -22.80
N PHE A 106 1.38 -8.51 -21.70
CA PHE A 106 -0.02 -8.79 -21.42
C PHE A 106 -0.87 -7.51 -21.27
N GLY A 107 -2.19 -7.65 -21.14
CA GLY A 107 -3.12 -6.55 -20.99
C GLY A 107 -3.84 -6.16 -22.28
N LEU A 108 -4.83 -5.28 -22.13
CA LEU A 108 -5.70 -4.86 -23.22
C LEU A 108 -4.91 -4.19 -24.35
N ARG A 109 -5.34 -4.40 -25.58
CA ARG A 109 -4.66 -3.87 -26.78
C ARG A 109 -4.47 -2.35 -26.74
N ASP A 110 -5.47 -1.61 -26.26
CA ASP A 110 -5.50 -0.14 -26.24
C ASP A 110 -6.55 0.37 -25.23
N ALA A 111 -6.50 1.68 -24.95
CA ALA A 111 -7.48 2.38 -24.13
C ALA A 111 -8.69 2.88 -24.96
N SER A 112 -8.91 2.34 -26.16
CA SER A 112 -10.06 2.74 -26.96
C SER A 112 -11.35 2.38 -26.22
N SER A 113 -12.38 3.23 -26.40
CA SER A 113 -13.68 2.99 -25.79
C SER A 113 -14.21 1.57 -26.02
N PRO A 114 -14.09 0.95 -27.22
CA PRO A 114 -14.47 -0.45 -27.42
C PRO A 114 -13.72 -1.45 -26.52
N SER A 115 -12.39 -1.32 -26.38
CA SER A 115 -11.56 -2.24 -25.57
C SER A 115 -11.88 -2.10 -24.07
N VAL A 116 -12.06 -0.87 -23.59
CA VAL A 116 -12.41 -0.60 -22.18
C VAL A 116 -13.87 -0.96 -21.89
N THR A 117 -14.77 -0.73 -22.85
CA THR A 117 -16.20 -1.05 -22.72
C THR A 117 -16.45 -2.55 -22.74
N ALA A 118 -15.69 -3.33 -23.53
CA ALA A 118 -15.76 -4.78 -23.51
C ALA A 118 -15.36 -5.38 -22.14
N CYS A 119 -14.43 -4.74 -21.43
CA CYS A 119 -14.10 -5.09 -20.04
C CYS A 119 -15.06 -4.52 -19.00
N ARG A 120 -16.06 -3.72 -19.39
CA ARG A 120 -16.95 -3.05 -18.44
C ARG A 120 -17.87 -4.07 -17.78
N VAL A 121 -17.73 -4.27 -16.47
CA VAL A 121 -18.80 -4.91 -15.70
C VAL A 121 -20.00 -3.99 -15.77
N GLN A 122 -21.06 -4.46 -16.45
CA GLN A 122 -22.33 -3.78 -16.40
C GLN A 122 -22.81 -3.82 -14.96
N ARG A 123 -23.01 -2.65 -14.36
CA ARG A 123 -23.79 -2.53 -13.11
C ARG A 123 -25.09 -3.29 -13.37
N TRP A 124 -25.33 -4.33 -12.58
CA TRP A 124 -26.54 -5.14 -12.57
C TRP A 124 -27.78 -4.32 -12.95
N MET A 125 -28.26 -4.52 -14.19
CA MET A 125 -29.62 -4.16 -14.58
C MET A 125 -30.52 -5.24 -13.98
N SER A 126 -31.18 -4.88 -12.87
CA SER A 126 -32.43 -5.47 -12.39
C SER A 126 -32.45 -7.00 -12.17
N ILE A 127 -32.06 -7.46 -10.97
CA ILE A 127 -32.92 -8.46 -10.31
C ILE A 127 -34.23 -7.73 -10.02
N SER A 128 -35.19 -7.89 -10.93
CA SER A 128 -36.59 -7.57 -10.69
C SER A 128 -37.11 -8.56 -9.64
N GLY A 129 -36.89 -8.23 -8.38
CA GLY A 129 -37.25 -9.10 -7.27
C GLY A 129 -36.86 -8.59 -5.89
N CYS A 130 -36.79 -7.28 -5.68
CA CYS A 130 -36.76 -6.75 -4.32
C CYS A 130 -37.42 -5.38 -4.28
N SER A 131 -38.66 -5.37 -3.81
CA SER A 131 -39.50 -4.19 -3.66
C SER A 131 -38.90 -3.19 -2.67
N ARG A 132 -38.73 -1.95 -3.16
CA ARG A 132 -39.09 -0.70 -2.50
C ARG A 132 -38.36 -0.35 -1.19
N TRP A 133 -37.38 0.55 -1.31
CA TRP A 133 -37.00 1.48 -0.24
C TRP A 133 -37.00 2.90 -0.79
N PRO A 134 -37.77 3.85 -0.22
CA PRO A 134 -37.82 5.22 -0.70
C PRO A 134 -36.68 6.04 -0.10
N ILE A 135 -36.02 6.86 -0.91
CA ILE A 135 -35.20 7.97 -0.42
C ILE A 135 -36.01 9.23 -0.70
N SER A 136 -36.39 9.90 0.38
CA SER A 136 -37.03 11.21 0.40
C SER A 136 -36.10 12.28 -0.19
N GLN A 137 -36.72 13.30 -0.77
CA GLN A 137 -36.16 14.38 -1.59
C GLN A 137 -34.94 15.09 -1.01
#